data_AF-A0A1F3VC20-F1
#
_entry.id   AF-A0A1F3VC20-F1
#
_cell.length_a   1.000
_cell.length_b   1.000
_cell.length_c   1.000
_cell.angle_alpha   90.00
_cell.angle_beta   90.00
_cell.angle_gamma   90.00
#
_symmetry.space_group_name_H-M   'P 1'
#
loop_
_entity.id
_entity.type
_entity.pdbx_description
1 polymer ?
#
loop_
_entity_poly.entity_id
_entity_poly.type
_entity_poly.pdbx_seq_one_letter_code
_entity_poly.pdbx_strand_id
1 'polypeptide(L)'
;MLRMDQVNKIRKDFSVKNLSINKISQKHHRSGNTVNRYVHLSSEELSKTPTRTKSKSVITENVIVAINSFIDEEVEKKSIGNKNILLILF
;
A
#
# COMPACT_ATOMS: atom_id res chain seq x y z
N MET A 1 -7.30 -15.28 15.60
CA MET A 1 -8.28 -14.15 15.60
C MET A 1 -8.19 -13.49 16.97
N LEU A 2 -8.10 -12.15 17.06
CA LEU A 2 -8.11 -11.48 18.37
C LEU A 2 -9.45 -11.71 19.08
N ARG A 3 -9.42 -11.69 20.42
CA ARG A 3 -10.66 -11.68 21.20
C ARG A 3 -11.37 -10.34 21.04
N MET A 4 -12.70 -10.33 21.17
CA MET A 4 -13.52 -9.14 20.91
C MET A 4 -13.20 -7.98 21.88
N ASP A 5 -12.79 -8.29 23.12
CA ASP A 5 -12.33 -7.29 24.08
C ASP A 5 -11.07 -6.55 23.60
N GLN A 6 -10.14 -7.26 22.96
CA GLN A 6 -8.93 -6.67 22.39
C GLN A 6 -9.25 -5.80 21.17
N VAL A 7 -10.17 -6.25 20.33
CA VAL A 7 -10.67 -5.45 19.19
C VAL A 7 -11.33 -4.15 19.69
N ASN A 8 -12.15 -4.23 20.72
CA ASN A 8 -12.79 -3.06 21.31
C ASN A 8 -11.78 -2.08 21.93
N LYS A 9 -10.70 -2.58 22.54
CA LYS A 9 -9.59 -1.73 23.02
C LYS A 9 -8.89 -1.00 21.87
N ILE A 10 -8.63 -1.69 20.77
CA ILE A 10 -8.05 -1.10 19.55
C ILE A 10 -8.97 -0.01 18.98
N ARG A 11 -10.27 -0.30 18.84
CA ARG A 11 -11.26 0.68 18.35
C ARG A 11 -11.37 1.89 19.26
N LYS A 12 -11.39 1.70 20.58
CA LYS A 12 -11.41 2.80 21.56
C LYS A 12 -10.15 3.66 21.48
N ASP A 13 -8.98 3.04 21.33
CA ASP A 13 -7.72 3.77 21.17
C ASP A 13 -7.70 4.61 19.87
N PHE A 14 -8.41 4.17 18.82
CA PHE A 14 -8.57 4.94 17.58
C PHE A 14 -9.62 6.05 17.70
N SER A 15 -10.86 5.75 18.10
CA SER A 15 -11.98 6.70 18.05
C SER A 15 -12.05 7.66 19.23
N VAL A 16 -11.66 7.22 20.43
CA VAL A 16 -11.76 8.04 21.64
C VAL A 16 -10.45 8.77 21.92
N LYS A 17 -9.31 8.09 21.70
CA LYS A 17 -7.98 8.67 21.98
C LYS A 17 -7.31 9.27 20.75
N ASN A 18 -7.94 9.17 19.56
CA ASN A 18 -7.43 9.70 18.29
C ASN A 18 -5.98 9.29 18.00
N LEU A 19 -5.59 8.07 18.40
CA LEU A 19 -4.25 7.57 18.14
C LEU A 19 -4.13 7.12 16.68
N SER A 20 -2.98 7.40 16.06
CA SER A 20 -2.70 6.93 14.71
C SER A 20 -2.57 5.40 14.68
N ILE A 21 -2.91 4.80 13.53
CA ILE A 21 -2.82 3.35 13.30
C ILE A 21 -1.42 2.82 13.64
N ASN A 22 -0.36 3.57 13.33
CA ASN A 22 1.02 3.20 13.63
C ASN A 22 1.28 3.12 15.16
N LYS A 23 0.82 4.11 15.93
CA LYS A 23 0.96 4.09 17.40
C LYS A 23 0.17 2.93 18.02
N ILE A 24 -1.04 2.66 17.51
CA ILE A 24 -1.86 1.53 17.97
C ILE A 24 -1.19 0.19 17.61
N SER A 25 -0.63 0.09 16.41
CA SER A 25 0.14 -1.07 15.91
C SER A 25 1.31 -1.41 16.84
N GLN A 26 2.10 -0.41 17.24
CA GLN A 26 3.18 -0.58 18.21
C GLN A 26 2.65 -0.99 19.59
N LYS A 27 1.61 -0.32 20.08
CA LYS A 27 1.05 -0.55 21.42
C LYS A 27 0.43 -1.95 21.59
N HIS A 28 -0.24 -2.45 20.56
CA HIS A 28 -0.91 -3.77 20.60
C HIS A 28 -0.07 -4.88 19.98
N HIS A 29 1.15 -4.58 19.52
CA HIS A 29 2.07 -5.49 18.83
C HIS A 29 1.41 -6.21 17.64
N ARG A 30 0.69 -5.45 16.81
CA ARG A 30 -0.01 -5.97 15.62
C ARG A 30 0.40 -5.20 14.38
N SER A 31 0.37 -5.84 13.21
CA SER A 31 0.67 -5.15 11.96
C SER A 31 -0.33 -4.02 11.69
N GLY A 32 0.14 -2.95 11.04
CA GLY A 32 -0.70 -1.82 10.67
C GLY A 32 -1.94 -2.23 9.88
N ASN A 33 -1.80 -3.18 8.94
CA ASN A 33 -2.93 -3.71 8.17
C ASN A 33 -3.97 -4.41 9.06
N THR A 34 -3.51 -5.12 10.08
CA THR A 34 -4.39 -5.81 11.05
C THR A 34 -5.15 -4.80 11.89
N VAL A 35 -4.46 -3.77 12.40
CA VAL A 35 -5.10 -2.68 13.16
C VAL A 35 -6.11 -1.95 12.28
N ASN A 36 -5.71 -1.58 11.06
CA ASN A 36 -6.58 -0.90 10.10
C ASN A 36 -7.86 -1.70 9.85
N ARG A 37 -7.72 -3.02 9.66
CA ARG A 37 -8.84 -3.94 9.49
C ARG A 37 -9.79 -3.93 10.70
N TYR A 38 -9.26 -3.99 11.92
CA TYR A 38 -10.10 -4.03 13.13
C TYR A 38 -10.81 -2.72 13.44
N VAL A 39 -10.20 -1.60 13.07
CA VAL A 39 -10.78 -0.27 13.25
C VAL A 39 -11.96 -0.05 12.32
N HIS A 40 -11.87 -0.48 11.06
CA HIS A 40 -12.85 -0.12 10.02
C HIS A 40 -13.91 -1.19 9.74
N LEU A 41 -13.61 -2.48 9.93
CA LEU A 41 -14.61 -3.53 9.70
C LEU A 41 -15.67 -3.54 10.79
N SER A 42 -16.90 -3.92 10.44
CA SER A 42 -17.97 -4.12 11.41
C SER A 42 -17.74 -5.40 12.24
N SER A 43 -18.41 -5.52 13.40
CA SER A 43 -18.30 -6.72 14.24
C SER A 43 -18.77 -7.99 13.51
N GLU A 44 -19.75 -7.86 12.62
CA GLU A 44 -20.27 -8.96 11.80
C GLU A 44 -19.29 -9.37 10.69
N GLU A 45 -18.53 -8.43 10.14
CA GLU A 45 -17.50 -8.71 9.14
C GLU A 45 -16.23 -9.33 9.76
N LEU A 46 -15.97 -9.03 11.03
CA LEU A 46 -14.87 -9.63 11.78
C LEU A 46 -15.13 -11.08 12.18
N SER A 47 -16.40 -11.46 12.38
CA SER A 47 -16.77 -12.86 12.68
C SER A 47 -16.75 -13.75 11.44
N LYS A 48 -16.86 -13.17 10.25
CA LYS A 48 -16.76 -13.91 8.98
C LYS A 48 -15.31 -14.36 8.76
N THR A 49 -15.13 -15.65 8.50
CA THR A 49 -13.83 -16.19 8.07
C THR A 49 -13.39 -15.44 6.81
N PRO A 50 -12.16 -14.90 6.75
CA PRO A 50 -11.72 -14.20 5.56
C PRO A 50 -11.71 -15.18 4.38
N THR A 51 -12.60 -14.96 3.42
CA THR A 51 -12.54 -15.64 2.14
C THR A 51 -11.22 -15.22 1.50
N ARG A 52 -10.28 -16.16 1.31
CA ARG A 52 -9.01 -15.88 0.64
C ARG A 52 -9.30 -15.64 -0.84
N THR A 53 -9.63 -14.40 -1.19
CA THR A 53 -9.69 -13.98 -2.59
C THR A 53 -8.26 -14.06 -3.12
N LYS A 54 -8.00 -14.99 -4.06
CA LYS A 54 -6.74 -14.99 -4.81
C LYS A 54 -6.60 -13.61 -5.43
N SER A 55 -5.46 -12.95 -5.24
CA SER A 55 -5.16 -11.68 -5.90
C SER A 55 -5.28 -11.92 -7.40
N LYS A 56 -6.32 -11.37 -8.03
CA LYS A 56 -6.34 -11.24 -9.48
C LYS A 56 -5.19 -10.30 -9.81
N SER A 57 -4.20 -10.79 -10.55
CA SER A 57 -3.17 -9.91 -11.10
C SER A 57 -3.90 -8.83 -11.90
N VAL A 58 -3.84 -7.58 -11.43
CA VAL A 58 -4.39 -6.45 -12.18
C VAL A 58 -3.37 -6.13 -13.26
N ILE A 59 -3.41 -6.92 -14.34
CA ILE A 59 -2.73 -6.61 -15.58
C ILE A 59 -3.71 -5.73 -16.37
N THR A 60 -3.83 -4.47 -15.96
CA THR A 60 -4.50 -3.46 -16.78
C THR A 60 -3.52 -2.99 -17.84
N GLU A 61 -3.91 -3.05 -19.11
CA GLU A 61 -3.17 -2.54 -20.28
C GLU A 61 -2.52 -1.18 -19.99
N ASN A 62 -3.26 -0.30 -19.33
CA ASN A 62 -2.83 1.06 -18.99
C ASN A 62 -1.57 1.11 -18.11
N VAL A 63 -1.36 0.14 -17.22
CA VAL A 63 -0.17 0.07 -16.37
C VAL A 63 1.04 -0.40 -17.19
N ILE A 64 0.85 -1.35 -18.10
CA ILE A 64 1.89 -1.78 -19.04
C ILE A 64 2.30 -0.62 -19.94
N VAL A 65 1.33 0.10 -20.51
CA VAL A 65 1.58 1.27 -21.35
C VAL A 65 2.34 2.36 -20.59
N ALA A 66 1.94 2.67 -19.35
CA ALA A 66 2.62 3.66 -18.52
C ALA A 66 4.07 3.27 -18.16
N ILE A 67 4.33 1.97 -17.91
CA ILE A 67 5.68 1.47 -17.66
C ILE A 67 6.53 1.57 -18.93
N ASN A 68 5.99 1.17 -20.08
CA ASN A 68 6.73 1.24 -21.35
C ASN A 68 7.02 2.68 -21.76
N SER A 69 6.06 3.60 -21.63
CA SER A 69 6.28 5.01 -21.93
C SER A 69 7.35 5.63 -21.03
N PHE A 70 7.37 5.27 -19.75
CA PHE A 70 8.41 5.72 -18.82
C PHE A 70 9.80 5.20 -19.23
N ILE A 71 9.91 3.95 -19.66
CA ILE A 71 11.18 3.36 -20.11
C ILE A 71 11.67 4.04 -21.38
N ASP A 72 10.79 4.29 -22.35
CA ASP A 72 11.14 4.94 -23.62
C ASP A 72 11.64 6.38 -23.40
N GLU A 73 11.00 7.15 -22.52
CA GLU A 73 11.44 8.50 -22.15
C GLU A 73 12.85 8.51 -21.52
N GLU A 74 13.16 7.55 -20.66
CA GLU A 74 14.47 7.44 -20.02
C GLU A 74 15.57 7.02 -20.99
N VAL A 75 15.25 6.16 -21.96
CA VAL A 75 16.18 5.79 -23.05
C VAL A 75 16.46 7.00 -23.95
N GLU A 76 15.43 7.77 -24.29
CA GLU A 76 15.58 8.95 -25.15
C GLU A 76 16.45 10.03 -24.50
N LYS A 77 16.23 10.34 -23.21
CA LYS A 77 17.09 11.25 -22.43
C LYS A 77 18.55 10.82 -22.41
N LYS A 78 18.81 9.52 -22.26
CA LYS A 78 20.17 8.96 -22.25
C LYS A 78 20.86 9.05 -23.62
N SER A 79 20.08 8.97 -24.71
CA SER A 79 20.58 9.13 -26.08
C SER A 79 20.98 10.58 -26.42
N ILE A 80 20.23 11.56 -25.89
CA ILE A 80 20.49 13.00 -26.10
C ILE A 80 21.78 13.42 -25.38
N GLY A 81 22.06 12.86 -24.19
CA GLY A 81 23.32 13.07 -23.49
C GLY A 81 24.56 12.67 -24.31
N ASN A 82 24.48 11.60 -25.10
CA ASN A 82 25.58 11.16 -25.97
C ASN A 82 25.76 12.03 -27.23
N LYS A 83 24.68 12.62 -27.77
CA LYS A 83 24.79 13.51 -28.95
C LYS A 83 25.43 14.85 -28.60
N ASN A 84 25.17 15.39 -27.40
CA ASN A 84 25.81 16.63 -26.93
C ASN A 84 27.31 16.48 -26.66
N ILE A 85 27.78 15.29 -26.27
CA ILE A 85 29.21 15.02 -26.11
C ILE A 85 29.93 15.02 -27.46
N LEU A 86 29.28 14.50 -28.52
CA LEU A 86 29.86 14.45 -29.85
C LEU A 86 29.96 15.82 -30.55
N LEU A 87 29.09 16.77 -30.20
CA LEU A 87 29.07 18.13 -30.76
C LEU A 87 30.07 19.09 -30.09
N ILE A 88 30.62 18.72 -28.92
CA ILE A 88 31.67 19.49 -28.21
C ILE A 88 33.08 19.05 -28.67
N LEU A 89 33.18 17.95 -29.42
CA LEU A 89 34.44 17.33 -29.85
C LEU A 89 34.83 17.61 -31.33
N PHE A 90 34.14 18.53 -32.00
CA PHE A 90 34.51 19.07 -33.32
C PHE A 90 34.57 20.60 -33.28
#